data_AF-A0A0Q3VZA4-F1
#
_entry.id   AF-A0A0Q3VZA4-F1
#
_cell.length_a   1.000
_cell.length_b   1.000
_cell.length_c   1.000
_cell.angle_alpha   90.00
_cell.angle_beta   90.00
_cell.angle_gamma   90.00
#
_symmetry.space_group_name_H-M   'P 1'
#
loop_
_entity.id
_entity.type
_entity.pdbx_description
1 polymer ?
#
loop_
_entity_poly.entity_id
_entity_poly.type
_entity_poly.pdbx_seq_one_letter_code
_entity_poly.pdbx_strand_id
1 'polypeptide(L)'
;MSKENEENSRKEYLGEKLKNARKRKGISLSDLAIATGGVTVPLLSRIENNAHINPGIITFKRICYALDLSDTDILQIIKSLDS
;
A
#
# COMPACT_ATOMS: atom_id res chain seq x y z
N MET A 1 20.84 1.88 -16.13
CA MET A 1 19.51 2.37 -15.71
C MET A 1 19.73 3.31 -14.52
N SER A 2 19.08 4.47 -14.47
CA SER A 2 19.29 5.47 -13.40
C SER A 2 18.69 4.99 -12.07
N LYS A 3 19.30 5.33 -10.92
CA LYS A 3 18.77 5.02 -9.57
C LYS A 3 17.32 5.47 -9.36
N GLU A 4 16.93 6.57 -10.00
CA GLU A 4 15.57 7.12 -9.99
C GLU A 4 14.54 6.21 -10.68
N ASN A 5 14.93 5.52 -11.75
CA ASN A 5 14.04 4.57 -12.45
C ASN A 5 13.81 3.28 -11.65
N GLU A 6 14.83 2.82 -10.92
CA GLU A 6 14.72 1.65 -10.02
C GLU A 6 13.88 1.96 -8.79
N GLU A 7 13.94 3.19 -8.26
CA GLU A 7 13.13 3.62 -7.13
C GLU A 7 11.65 3.83 -7.51
N ASN A 8 11.38 4.28 -8.73
CA ASN A 8 10.02 4.41 -9.24
C ASN A 8 9.38 3.04 -9.48
N SER A 9 10.11 2.09 -10.08
CA SER A 9 9.63 0.72 -10.27
C SER A 9 9.27 0.01 -8.94
N ARG A 10 10.07 0.21 -7.89
CA ARG A 10 9.84 -0.38 -6.55
C ARG A 10 8.62 0.20 -5.84
N LYS A 11 8.37 1.50 -5.98
CA LYS A 11 7.21 2.15 -5.36
C LYS A 11 5.92 1.86 -6.14
N GLU A 12 6.00 1.65 -7.45
CA GLU A 12 4.91 1.10 -8.27
C GLU A 12 4.45 -0.25 -7.69
N TYR A 13 5.40 -1.08 -7.25
CA TYR A 13 5.14 -2.40 -6.66
C TYR A 13 4.38 -2.35 -5.32
N LEU A 14 4.58 -1.32 -4.49
CA LEU A 14 3.86 -1.18 -3.22
C LEU A 14 2.36 -0.88 -3.44
N GLY A 15 2.08 0.16 -4.24
CA GLY A 15 0.71 0.58 -4.53
C GLY A 15 -0.10 -0.55 -5.17
N GLU A 16 0.51 -1.26 -6.11
CA GLU A 16 -0.11 -2.41 -6.74
C GLU A 16 -0.39 -3.57 -5.76
N LYS A 17 0.53 -3.89 -4.85
CA LYS A 17 0.30 -4.93 -3.83
C LYS A 17 -0.90 -4.60 -2.96
N LEU A 18 -1.00 -3.36 -2.47
CA LEU A 18 -2.12 -2.93 -1.63
C LEU A 18 -3.44 -2.94 -2.41
N LYS A 19 -3.43 -2.44 -3.65
CA LYS A 19 -4.58 -2.50 -4.56
C LYS A 19 -5.05 -3.93 -4.82
N ASN A 20 -4.12 -4.86 -5.04
CA ASN A 20 -4.43 -6.26 -5.27
C ASN A 20 -4.98 -6.93 -4.00
N ALA A 21 -4.42 -6.64 -2.82
CA ALA A 21 -4.98 -7.12 -1.55
C ALA A 21 -6.40 -6.60 -1.32
N ARG A 22 -6.66 -5.31 -1.56
CA ARG A 22 -8.01 -4.73 -1.48
C ARG A 22 -9.00 -5.40 -2.42
N LYS A 23 -8.60 -5.61 -3.68
CA LYS A 23 -9.44 -6.29 -4.68
C LYS A 23 -9.74 -7.74 -4.30
N ARG A 24 -8.76 -8.49 -3.76
CA ARG A 24 -8.99 -9.86 -3.27
C ARG A 24 -9.97 -9.92 -2.10
N LYS A 25 -9.93 -8.91 -1.22
CA LYS A 25 -10.89 -8.76 -0.12
C LYS A 25 -12.29 -8.32 -0.59
N GLY A 26 -12.42 -7.83 -1.83
CA GLY A 26 -13.71 -7.47 -2.42
C GLY A 26 -14.29 -6.14 -1.92
N ILE A 27 -13.47 -5.27 -1.34
CA ILE A 27 -13.93 -3.99 -0.74
C ILE A 27 -13.59 -2.77 -1.61
N SER A 28 -14.40 -1.72 -1.52
CA SER A 28 -14.14 -0.44 -2.19
C SER A 28 -13.05 0.37 -1.49
N LEU A 29 -12.59 1.45 -2.12
CA LEU A 29 -11.69 2.42 -1.46
C LEU A 29 -12.36 3.11 -0.27
N SER A 30 -13.67 3.35 -0.34
CA SER A 30 -14.45 3.94 0.75
C SER A 30 -14.54 3.00 1.94
N ASP A 31 -14.76 1.71 1.70
CA ASP A 31 -14.78 0.70 2.77
C ASP A 31 -13.40 0.58 3.44
N LEU A 32 -12.33 0.60 2.65
CA LEU A 32 -10.96 0.62 3.17
C LEU A 32 -10.70 1.88 4.01
N ALA A 33 -11.15 3.06 3.55
CA ALA A 33 -11.01 4.31 4.30
C ALA A 33 -11.68 4.22 5.68
N ILE A 34 -12.89 3.67 5.74
CA ILE A 34 -13.63 3.43 6.99
C ILE A 34 -12.85 2.46 7.87
N ALA A 35 -12.43 1.31 7.34
CA ALA A 35 -11.73 0.26 8.08
C ALA A 35 -10.38 0.73 8.65
N THR A 36 -9.68 1.62 7.97
CA THR A 36 -8.43 2.19 8.49
C THR A 36 -8.65 3.16 9.66
N GLY A 37 -9.87 3.67 9.87
CA GLY A 37 -10.21 4.60 10.95
C GLY A 37 -9.68 6.03 10.76
N GLY A 38 -9.47 6.49 9.51
CA GLY A 38 -9.04 7.87 9.25
C GLY A 38 -8.08 8.09 8.09
N VAL A 39 -7.76 7.07 7.27
CA VAL A 39 -7.08 7.31 5.99
C VAL A 39 -8.12 7.69 4.95
N THR A 40 -7.94 8.82 4.27
CA THR A 40 -8.93 9.34 3.33
C THR A 40 -8.91 8.60 1.99
N VAL A 41 -10.06 8.52 1.32
CA VAL A 41 -10.19 7.91 -0.02
C VAL A 41 -9.22 8.54 -1.04
N PRO A 42 -9.02 9.88 -1.11
CA PRO A 42 -8.03 10.46 -2.00
C PRO A 42 -6.58 10.04 -1.68
N LEU A 43 -6.24 9.86 -0.40
CA LEU A 43 -4.91 9.38 -0.02
C LEU A 43 -4.74 7.91 -0.43
N LEU A 44 -5.72 7.05 -0.19
CA LEU A 44 -5.69 5.64 -0.62
C LEU A 44 -5.58 5.52 -2.14
N SER A 45 -6.35 6.30 -2.90
CA SER A 45 -6.28 6.33 -4.36
C SER A 45 -4.89 6.74 -4.85
N ARG A 46 -4.28 7.75 -4.23
CA ARG A 46 -2.89 8.14 -4.55
C ARG A 46 -1.88 7.05 -4.21
N ILE A 47 -2.04 6.36 -3.07
CA ILE A 47 -1.18 5.23 -2.70
C ILE A 47 -1.30 4.09 -3.71
N GLU A 48 -2.51 3.71 -4.12
CA GLU A 48 -2.74 2.58 -5.02
C GLU A 48 -2.34 2.83 -6.48
N ASN A 49 -2.25 4.09 -6.91
CA ASN A 49 -2.05 4.44 -8.32
C ASN A 49 -0.76 5.22 -8.60
N ASN A 50 -0.06 5.75 -7.59
CA ASN A 50 1.16 6.53 -7.80
C ASN A 50 2.38 5.92 -7.13
N ALA A 51 3.40 5.64 -7.94
CA ALA A 51 4.71 5.14 -7.56
C ALA A 51 5.57 6.12 -6.74
N HIS A 52 5.03 7.19 -6.16
CA HIS A 52 5.85 8.13 -5.37
C HIS A 52 5.29 8.37 -3.97
N ILE A 53 4.16 7.75 -3.65
CA ILE A 53 3.49 7.97 -2.37
C ILE A 53 3.95 6.91 -1.38
N ASN A 54 4.82 7.33 -0.47
CA ASN A 54 5.24 6.51 0.66
C ASN A 54 4.42 6.91 1.91
N PRO A 55 3.40 6.13 2.30
CA PRO A 55 2.69 6.40 3.55
C PRO A 55 3.64 6.18 4.74
N GLY A 56 3.55 7.02 5.77
CA GLY A 56 4.28 6.78 7.01
C GLY A 56 3.93 5.40 7.60
N ILE A 57 4.85 4.80 8.37
CA ILE A 57 4.74 3.42 8.87
C ILE A 57 3.41 3.12 9.59
N ILE A 58 2.87 4.10 10.31
CA ILE A 58 1.57 3.98 11.00
C ILE A 58 0.43 3.86 9.99
N THR A 59 0.39 4.75 8.98
CA THR A 59 -0.62 4.74 7.91
C THR A 59 -0.51 3.45 7.09
N PHE A 60 0.70 3.03 6.75
CA PHE A 60 0.95 1.78 6.05
C PHE A 60 0.40 0.58 6.81
N LYS A 61 0.77 0.42 8.09
CA LYS A 61 0.26 -0.69 8.93
C LYS A 61 -1.26 -0.69 9.06
N ARG A 62 -1.88 0.48 9.24
CA ARG A 62 -3.35 0.60 9.29
C ARG A 62 -4.01 0.09 8.00
N ILE A 63 -3.44 0.43 6.85
CA ILE A 63 -3.92 -0.07 5.55
C ILE A 63 -3.75 -1.59 5.48
N CYS A 64 -2.58 -2.11 5.84
CA CYS A 64 -2.31 -3.56 5.80
C CYS A 64 -3.25 -4.35 6.71
N TYR A 65 -3.44 -3.93 7.96
CA TYR A 65 -4.35 -4.61 8.87
C TYR A 65 -5.81 -4.52 8.43
N ALA A 66 -6.24 -3.37 7.87
CA ALA A 66 -7.57 -3.25 7.27
C ALA A 66 -7.77 -4.17 6.06
N LEU A 67 -6.68 -4.63 5.44
CA LEU A 67 -6.65 -5.59 4.34
C LEU A 67 -6.41 -7.05 4.78
N ASP A 68 -6.51 -7.32 6.09
CA ASP A 68 -6.26 -8.63 6.71
C ASP A 68 -4.86 -9.19 6.45
N LEU A 69 -3.88 -8.31 6.22
CA LEU A 69 -2.48 -8.70 6.10
C LEU A 69 -1.88 -8.91 7.50
N SER A 70 -1.22 -10.04 7.67
CA SER A 70 -0.50 -10.38 8.90
C SER A 70 0.81 -9.61 9.01
N ASP A 71 1.43 -9.59 10.19
CA ASP A 71 2.78 -9.05 10.38
C ASP A 71 3.80 -9.73 9.46
N THR A 72 3.62 -11.02 9.16
CA THR A 72 4.46 -11.75 8.20
C THR A 72 4.32 -11.20 6.79
N ASP A 73 3.09 -10.94 6.32
CA ASP A 73 2.85 -10.35 5.00
C ASP A 73 3.45 -8.94 4.92
N ILE A 74 3.27 -8.14 5.97
CA ILE A 74 3.82 -6.78 6.09
C ILE A 74 5.35 -6.81 5.99
N LEU A 75 6.01 -7.73 6.70
CA LEU A 75 7.47 -7.91 6.64
C LEU A 75 7.94 -8.33 5.25
N GLN A 76 7.19 -9.20 4.55
CA GLN A 76 7.51 -9.58 3.18
C GLN A 76 7.39 -8.40 2.21
N ILE A 77 6.36 -7.55 2.38
CA ILE A 77 6.20 -6.34 1.59
C ILE A 77 7.40 -5.42 1.79
N ILE A 78 7.78 -5.13 3.04
CA ILE A 78 8.91 -4.23 3.35
C ILE A 78 10.21 -4.79 2.76
N LYS A 79 10.51 -6.08 2.97
CA LYS A 79 11.71 -6.72 2.40
C LYS A 79 11.77 -6.59 0.87
N SER A 80 10.62 -6.70 0.19
CA SER A 80 10.54 -6.57 -1.25
C SER A 80 10.72 -5.14 -1.78
N LEU A 81 10.76 -4.13 -0.91
CA LEU A 81 11.05 -2.72 -1.27
C LEU A 81 12.54 -2.38 -1.09
N ASP A 82 13.22 -3.11 -0.20
CA ASP A 82 14.65 -2.95 0.14
C ASP A 82 15.58 -3.85 -0.69
N SER A 83 15.02 -4.83 -1.40
CA SER A 83 15.74 -5.76 -2.30
C SER A 83 15.70 -5.28 -3.75
#